data_AF-A0A8H9WQA0-F1
#
_entry.id   AF-A0A8H9WQA0-F1
#
_cell.length_a   1.000
_cell.length_b   1.000
_cell.length_c   1.000
_cell.angle_alpha   90.00
_cell.angle_beta   90.00
_cell.angle_gamma   90.00
#
_symmetry.space_group_name_H-M   'P 1'
#
loop_
_entity.id
_entity.type
_entity.pdbx_description
1 polymer ?
#
loop_
_entity_poly.entity_id
_entity_poly.type
_entity_poly.pdbx_seq_one_letter_code
_entity_poly.pdbx_strand_id
1 'polypeptide(L)'
;MSRTVATILLAFAGLACTEPPQEVFLDSRGTAASDAPRSTPGRSYERNFVFATVTGDSLLLVSWLFETTTQPGTVVRQARGWLDRSGTWDAFFAERWETPPTRIPARILPRGSLRLVARDGNTVDGIIFDEGTRNLELALGKVLIQWGGPRGEVFQLLDGSLYLSDRRLGGIVLDMARGSSADSPRAGDWAFLTSGDSLQVVLQGESEHQGEPLPTYRGWARLDLRDLQWSNLNVDWVETNAFQPARRDVPVSWSISSPEGDIQGVLEVTSSDVRAGQGSGPVLPVQALFEVEGTVTIEERTFPIRGLFRHERR
;
A
#
# COMPACT_ATOMS: atom_id res chain seq x y z
N MET A 1 17.68 76.35 -17.57
CA MET A 1 18.06 75.93 -18.93
C MET A 1 18.90 74.67 -18.81
N SER A 2 18.22 73.52 -18.71
CA SER A 2 17.94 72.56 -19.80
C SER A 2 19.11 71.61 -20.03
N ARG A 3 19.01 70.42 -19.43
CA ARG A 3 19.63 69.20 -19.93
C ARG A 3 18.61 68.06 -19.82
N THR A 4 18.36 67.51 -21.00
CA THR A 4 17.48 66.42 -21.40
C THR A 4 17.66 65.17 -20.54
N VAL A 5 16.56 64.60 -20.04
CA VAL A 5 16.54 63.22 -19.52
C VAL A 5 15.64 62.42 -20.44
N ALA A 6 16.26 61.45 -21.12
CA ALA A 6 15.63 60.55 -22.06
C ALA A 6 14.80 59.50 -21.30
N THR A 7 13.54 59.36 -21.71
CA THR A 7 12.62 58.30 -21.30
C THR A 7 13.07 56.99 -21.96
N ILE A 8 13.58 56.04 -21.18
CA ILE A 8 13.81 54.66 -21.62
C ILE A 8 12.53 53.86 -21.31
N LEU A 9 11.84 53.43 -22.36
CA LEU A 9 10.82 52.38 -22.31
C LEU A 9 11.51 51.07 -21.91
N LEU A 10 11.17 50.51 -20.75
CA LEU A 10 11.42 49.10 -20.46
C LEU A 10 10.28 48.26 -21.05
N ALA A 11 10.61 47.41 -22.02
CA ALA A 11 9.74 46.38 -22.54
C ALA A 11 9.57 45.27 -21.50
N PHE A 12 8.32 45.01 -21.09
CA PHE A 12 7.93 43.83 -20.34
C PHE A 12 8.04 42.59 -21.24
N ALA A 13 9.09 41.79 -21.06
CA ALA A 13 9.12 40.43 -21.55
C ALA A 13 8.32 39.55 -20.57
N GLY A 14 7.08 39.25 -20.93
CA GLY A 14 6.24 38.29 -20.22
C GLY A 14 6.84 36.89 -20.35
N LEU A 15 7.51 36.43 -19.29
CA LEU A 15 7.73 35.00 -19.05
C LEU A 15 6.38 34.41 -18.67
N ALA A 16 5.65 33.92 -19.66
CA ALA A 16 4.54 33.01 -19.45
C ALA A 16 5.10 31.77 -18.75
N CYS A 17 4.75 31.57 -17.48
CA CYS A 17 4.90 30.29 -16.80
C CYS A 17 4.05 29.28 -17.56
N THR A 18 4.68 28.52 -18.45
CA THR A 18 4.10 27.32 -19.04
C THR A 18 3.95 26.28 -17.94
N GLU A 19 2.71 26.12 -17.48
CA GLU A 19 2.24 25.00 -16.69
C GLU A 19 2.57 23.69 -17.45
N PRO A 20 3.17 22.67 -16.81
CA PRO A 20 3.43 21.41 -17.48
C PRO A 20 2.08 20.81 -17.91
N PRO A 21 1.99 20.20 -19.12
CA PRO A 21 0.72 19.74 -19.63
C PRO A 21 0.17 18.66 -18.71
N GLN A 22 -0.98 18.94 -18.09
CA GLN A 22 -1.81 17.90 -17.50
C GLN A 22 -2.17 16.94 -18.63
N GLU A 23 -1.81 15.66 -18.49
CA GLU A 23 -2.36 14.60 -19.34
C GLU A 23 -3.87 14.50 -19.07
N VAL A 24 -4.63 15.28 -19.84
CA VAL A 24 -6.06 15.10 -19.98
C VAL A 24 -6.26 13.81 -20.77
N PHE A 25 -6.83 12.79 -20.11
CA PHE A 25 -7.33 11.60 -20.79
C PHE A 25 -8.34 12.03 -21.86
N LEU A 26 -7.91 12.02 -23.12
CA LEU A 26 -8.75 12.26 -24.28
C LEU A 26 -9.67 11.05 -24.51
N ASP A 27 -10.95 11.24 -24.23
CA ASP A 27 -12.02 10.33 -24.64
C ASP A 27 -12.07 10.29 -26.18
N SER A 28 -11.44 9.28 -26.77
CA SER A 28 -11.53 9.01 -28.20
C SER A 28 -12.89 8.39 -28.52
N ARG A 29 -13.84 9.21 -28.98
CA ARG A 29 -15.05 8.73 -29.66
C ARG A 29 -14.67 8.10 -31.00
N GLY A 30 -14.79 6.78 -31.08
CA GLY A 30 -14.70 6.00 -32.30
C GLY A 30 -15.63 4.79 -32.27
N THR A 31 -16.67 4.84 -33.12
CA THR A 31 -17.48 3.75 -33.69
C THR A 31 -18.09 2.69 -32.75
N ALA A 32 -19.43 2.60 -32.77
CA ALA A 32 -20.24 1.68 -31.97
C ALA A 32 -19.70 0.23 -32.00
N ALA A 33 -19.15 -0.19 -30.87
CA ALA A 33 -18.74 -1.56 -30.60
C ALA A 33 -19.63 -2.08 -29.47
N SER A 34 -20.36 -3.16 -29.75
CA SER A 34 -21.06 -4.08 -28.82
C SER A 34 -21.05 -3.67 -27.33
N ASP A 35 -22.24 -3.35 -26.80
CA ASP A 35 -22.53 -2.94 -25.41
C ASP A 35 -22.26 -4.02 -24.34
N ALA A 36 -21.54 -5.10 -24.65
CA ALA A 36 -21.07 -6.01 -23.62
C ALA A 36 -19.83 -5.40 -22.93
N PRO A 37 -19.83 -5.18 -21.61
CA PRO A 37 -18.62 -4.78 -20.89
C PRO A 37 -17.53 -5.84 -21.08
N ARG A 38 -16.47 -5.49 -21.83
CA ARG A 38 -15.27 -6.33 -21.97
C ARG A 38 -14.51 -6.34 -20.65
N SER A 39 -14.83 -7.26 -19.74
CA SER A 39 -13.93 -7.65 -18.66
C SER A 39 -12.93 -8.66 -19.21
N THR A 40 -11.62 -8.42 -19.07
CA THR A 40 -10.59 -9.45 -19.29
C THR A 40 -10.54 -10.34 -18.04
N PRO A 41 -10.96 -11.61 -18.10
CA PRO A 41 -10.91 -12.51 -16.95
C PRO A 41 -9.46 -12.74 -16.52
N GLY A 42 -9.26 -13.08 -15.23
CA GLY A 42 -7.95 -13.46 -14.70
C GLY A 42 -7.05 -12.30 -14.27
N ARG A 43 -7.59 -11.08 -14.13
CA ARG A 43 -6.87 -9.95 -13.52
C ARG A 43 -7.19 -9.86 -12.04
N SER A 44 -6.18 -9.53 -11.24
CA SER A 44 -6.33 -9.24 -9.82
C SER A 44 -5.90 -7.81 -9.54
N TYR A 45 -6.58 -7.16 -8.61
CA TYR A 45 -6.27 -5.81 -8.16
C TYR A 45 -6.25 -5.79 -6.64
N GLU A 46 -5.22 -5.19 -6.08
CA GLU A 46 -5.10 -4.92 -4.66
C GLU A 46 -5.16 -3.41 -4.46
N ARG A 47 -5.91 -2.98 -3.44
CA ARG A 47 -5.80 -1.63 -2.90
C ARG A 47 -5.80 -1.72 -1.40
N ASN A 48 -4.77 -1.23 -0.74
CA ASN A 48 -4.58 -1.41 0.70
C ASN A 48 -4.29 -0.05 1.35
N PHE A 49 -4.91 0.21 2.49
CA PHE A 49 -4.65 1.37 3.31
C PHE A 49 -4.11 0.92 4.66
N VAL A 50 -2.94 1.40 5.05
CA VAL A 50 -2.33 1.06 6.34
C VAL A 50 -2.01 2.33 7.09
N PHE A 51 -2.74 2.59 8.17
CA PHE A 51 -2.42 3.63 9.13
C PHE A 51 -1.44 3.08 10.17
N ALA A 52 -0.39 3.85 10.46
CA ALA A 52 0.56 3.56 11.51
C ALA A 52 0.78 4.80 12.39
N THR A 53 0.75 4.60 13.70
CA THR A 53 1.20 5.59 14.68
C THR A 53 1.89 4.90 15.84
N VAL A 54 2.88 5.58 16.43
CA VAL A 54 3.49 5.16 17.68
C VAL A 54 2.85 5.95 18.82
N THR A 55 2.38 5.25 19.85
CA THR A 55 1.83 5.86 21.08
C THR A 55 2.64 5.35 22.27
N GLY A 56 3.51 6.19 22.83
CA GLY A 56 4.51 5.73 23.80
C GLY A 56 5.44 4.71 23.14
N ASP A 57 5.54 3.52 23.72
CA ASP A 57 6.39 2.44 23.18
C ASP A 57 5.60 1.43 22.33
N SER A 58 4.30 1.62 22.11
CA SER A 58 3.48 0.70 21.32
C SER A 58 3.19 1.24 19.93
N LEU A 59 3.28 0.37 18.93
CA LEU A 59 2.73 0.63 17.61
C LEU A 59 1.21 0.39 17.65
N LEU A 60 0.48 1.22 16.91
CA LEU A 60 -0.91 0.98 16.56
C LEU A 60 -1.01 0.95 15.05
N LEU A 61 -1.56 -0.14 14.52
CA LEU A 61 -1.80 -0.33 13.09
C LEU A 61 -3.30 -0.47 12.82
N VAL A 62 -3.77 0.17 11.76
CA VAL A 62 -5.09 -0.13 11.18
C VAL A 62 -4.87 -0.42 9.71
N SER A 63 -5.21 -1.63 9.30
CA SER A 63 -5.08 -2.06 7.90
C SER A 63 -6.44 -2.37 7.29
N TRP A 64 -6.69 -1.77 6.13
CA TRP A 64 -7.81 -2.05 5.25
C TRP A 64 -7.27 -2.69 3.98
N LEU A 65 -7.59 -3.96 3.76
CA LEU A 65 -7.10 -4.73 2.63
C LEU A 65 -8.24 -5.03 1.65
N PHE A 66 -8.12 -4.53 0.43
CA PHE A 66 -9.09 -4.75 -0.64
C PHE A 66 -8.48 -5.58 -1.76
N GLU A 67 -9.20 -6.61 -2.19
CA GLU A 67 -8.83 -7.45 -3.31
C GLU A 67 -10.01 -7.56 -4.28
N THR A 68 -9.73 -7.45 -5.57
CA THR A 68 -10.71 -7.64 -6.63
C THR A 68 -10.15 -8.56 -7.71
N THR A 69 -10.89 -9.62 -8.05
CA THR A 69 -10.51 -10.59 -9.06
C THR A 69 -11.57 -10.64 -10.16
N THR A 70 -11.16 -10.46 -11.41
CA THR A 70 -12.06 -10.59 -12.56
C THR A 70 -12.21 -12.06 -12.95
N GLN A 71 -13.45 -12.51 -13.12
CA GLN A 71 -13.79 -13.85 -13.57
C GLN A 71 -14.75 -13.76 -14.77
N PRO A 72 -14.93 -14.84 -15.55
CA PRO A 72 -15.93 -14.84 -16.61
C PRO A 72 -17.31 -14.51 -16.05
N GLY A 73 -17.92 -13.41 -16.50
CA GLY A 73 -19.28 -13.00 -16.13
C GLY A 73 -19.44 -12.37 -14.73
N THR A 74 -18.38 -12.25 -13.93
CA THR A 74 -18.47 -11.68 -12.57
C THR A 74 -17.15 -11.03 -12.14
N VAL A 75 -17.23 -10.14 -11.14
CA VAL A 75 -16.09 -9.56 -10.45
C VAL A 75 -16.23 -9.88 -8.97
N VAL A 76 -15.33 -10.74 -8.48
CA VAL A 76 -15.26 -11.14 -7.08
C VAL A 76 -14.50 -10.07 -6.30
N ARG A 77 -15.05 -9.64 -5.18
CA ARG A 77 -14.51 -8.59 -4.33
C ARG A 77 -14.37 -9.09 -2.90
N GLN A 78 -13.32 -8.63 -2.24
CA GLN A 78 -13.06 -8.89 -0.84
C GLN A 78 -12.56 -7.61 -0.18
N ALA A 79 -13.04 -7.36 1.03
CA ALA A 79 -12.59 -6.27 1.87
C ALA A 79 -12.43 -6.78 3.30
N ARG A 80 -11.31 -6.46 3.94
CA ARG A 80 -11.02 -6.89 5.31
C ARG A 80 -10.35 -5.76 6.09
N GLY A 81 -10.65 -5.67 7.38
CA GLY A 81 -10.13 -4.66 8.29
C GLY A 81 -9.54 -5.29 9.55
N TRP A 82 -8.33 -4.88 9.91
CA TRP A 82 -7.68 -5.26 11.17
C TRP A 82 -7.21 -4.03 11.93
N LEU A 83 -7.32 -4.11 13.25
CA LEU A 83 -6.72 -3.20 14.21
C LEU A 83 -5.70 -4.00 15.02
N ASP A 84 -4.45 -3.56 15.01
CA ASP A 84 -3.45 -4.02 15.97
C ASP A 84 -3.19 -2.91 16.99
N ARG A 85 -3.24 -3.30 18.27
CA ARG A 85 -2.97 -2.42 19.40
C ARG A 85 -2.16 -3.20 20.43
N SER A 86 -0.92 -2.78 20.62
CA SER A 86 -0.02 -3.37 21.62
C SER A 86 0.14 -4.89 21.43
N GLY A 87 0.37 -5.33 20.19
CA GLY A 87 0.60 -6.72 19.84
C GLY A 87 -0.65 -7.61 19.79
N THR A 88 -1.84 -7.02 19.82
CA THR A 88 -3.11 -7.76 19.75
C THR A 88 -3.86 -7.36 18.48
N TRP A 89 -3.99 -8.33 17.57
CA TRP A 89 -4.73 -8.20 16.33
C TRP A 89 -6.23 -8.49 16.52
N ASP A 90 -7.08 -7.51 16.22
CA ASP A 90 -8.54 -7.65 16.13
C ASP A 90 -9.00 -7.48 14.67
N ALA A 91 -9.58 -8.54 14.10
CA ALA A 91 -10.21 -8.48 12.79
C ALA A 91 -11.66 -7.98 12.96
N PHE A 92 -11.87 -6.69 12.70
CA PHE A 92 -13.15 -6.04 12.94
C PHE A 92 -14.06 -6.01 11.70
N PHE A 93 -13.55 -6.31 10.51
CA PHE A 93 -14.35 -6.32 9.28
C PHE A 93 -13.90 -7.40 8.29
N ALA A 94 -14.85 -8.13 7.71
CA ALA A 94 -14.59 -9.09 6.64
C ALA A 94 -15.83 -9.29 5.76
N GLU A 95 -15.73 -8.90 4.49
CA GLU A 95 -16.80 -9.05 3.51
C GLU A 95 -16.24 -9.66 2.22
N ARG A 96 -17.04 -10.52 1.58
CA ARG A 96 -16.78 -11.07 0.25
C ARG A 96 -18.07 -11.08 -0.54
N TRP A 97 -18.06 -10.52 -1.74
CA TRP A 97 -19.24 -10.43 -2.59
C TRP A 97 -18.87 -10.40 -4.06
N GLU A 98 -19.89 -10.49 -4.91
CA GLU A 98 -19.76 -10.42 -6.36
C GLU A 98 -20.47 -9.20 -6.93
N THR A 99 -19.94 -8.70 -8.04
CA THR A 99 -20.54 -7.62 -8.83
C THR A 99 -20.53 -7.97 -10.30
N PRO A 100 -21.45 -7.42 -11.11
CA PRO A 100 -21.39 -7.60 -12.56
C PRO A 100 -20.06 -7.13 -13.17
N PRO A 101 -19.69 -7.62 -14.35
CA PRO A 101 -18.52 -7.15 -15.08
C PRO A 101 -18.49 -5.63 -15.24
N THR A 102 -17.33 -5.02 -15.03
CA THR A 102 -17.13 -3.57 -15.11
C THR A 102 -15.82 -3.24 -15.82
N ARG A 103 -15.74 -2.05 -16.43
CA ARG A 103 -14.52 -1.53 -17.07
C ARG A 103 -13.48 -1.02 -16.06
N ILE A 104 -13.87 -0.82 -14.80
CA ILE A 104 -13.05 -0.26 -13.72
C ILE A 104 -13.02 -1.20 -12.51
N PRO A 105 -12.56 -2.46 -12.67
CA PRO A 105 -12.59 -3.45 -11.59
C PRO A 105 -11.78 -3.02 -10.36
N ALA A 106 -10.69 -2.27 -10.53
CA ALA A 106 -9.84 -1.78 -9.45
C ALA A 106 -10.51 -0.77 -8.49
N ARG A 107 -11.69 -0.23 -8.83
CA ARG A 107 -12.40 0.69 -7.94
C ARG A 107 -12.90 -0.06 -6.70
N ILE A 108 -12.52 0.41 -5.50
CA ILE A 108 -13.08 -0.07 -4.24
C ILE A 108 -14.54 0.39 -4.10
N LEU A 109 -15.38 -0.44 -3.48
CA LEU A 109 -16.81 -0.18 -3.32
C LEU A 109 -17.20 -0.35 -1.85
N PRO A 110 -18.10 0.50 -1.31
CA PRO A 110 -18.61 0.33 0.05
C PRO A 110 -19.46 -0.95 0.14
N ARG A 111 -19.47 -1.57 1.33
CA ARG A 111 -20.23 -2.80 1.61
C ARG A 111 -20.46 -2.96 3.11
N GLY A 112 -21.67 -3.36 3.51
CA GLY A 112 -21.98 -3.60 4.92
C GLY A 112 -21.76 -2.33 5.76
N SER A 113 -21.00 -2.45 6.85
CA SER A 113 -20.62 -1.35 7.74
C SER A 113 -19.49 -0.46 7.22
N LEU A 114 -18.86 -0.81 6.09
CA LEU A 114 -17.83 0.00 5.44
C LEU A 114 -18.47 1.11 4.58
N ARG A 115 -18.07 2.34 4.86
CA ARG A 115 -18.36 3.53 4.04
C ARG A 115 -17.06 4.16 3.54
N LEU A 116 -17.13 4.79 2.39
CA LEU A 116 -16.02 5.50 1.77
C LEU A 116 -16.37 6.97 1.68
N VAL A 117 -15.45 7.83 2.12
CA VAL A 117 -15.48 9.26 1.84
C VAL A 117 -14.65 9.46 0.59
N ALA A 118 -15.24 10.09 -0.44
CA ALA A 118 -14.57 10.36 -1.69
C ALA A 118 -14.68 11.84 -2.03
N ARG A 119 -13.58 12.39 -2.56
CA ARG A 119 -13.53 13.73 -3.15
C ARG A 119 -13.80 13.67 -4.65
N ASP A 120 -13.92 14.85 -5.26
CA ASP A 120 -14.04 15.00 -6.71
C ASP A 120 -12.96 14.18 -7.44
N GLY A 121 -13.37 13.49 -8.50
CA GLY A 121 -12.50 12.58 -9.26
C GLY A 121 -12.50 11.12 -8.78
N ASN A 122 -13.33 10.75 -7.79
CA ASN A 122 -13.39 9.41 -7.17
C ASN A 122 -12.11 9.03 -6.40
N THR A 123 -11.36 10.00 -5.90
CA THR A 123 -10.25 9.73 -4.98
C THR A 123 -10.81 9.49 -3.59
N VAL A 124 -10.32 8.44 -2.93
CA VAL A 124 -10.69 8.11 -1.55
C VAL A 124 -10.04 9.14 -0.63
N ASP A 125 -10.84 9.75 0.22
CA ASP A 125 -10.44 10.77 1.20
C ASP A 125 -10.60 10.24 2.64
N GLY A 126 -11.34 9.15 2.81
CA GLY A 126 -11.48 8.49 4.10
C GLY A 126 -12.23 7.17 4.03
N ILE A 127 -12.08 6.37 5.08
CA ILE A 127 -12.69 5.06 5.27
C ILE A 127 -13.35 5.03 6.63
N ILE A 128 -14.65 4.72 6.68
CA ILE A 128 -15.42 4.65 7.91
C ILE A 128 -15.94 3.23 8.10
N PHE A 129 -15.76 2.68 9.29
CA PHE A 129 -16.42 1.49 9.77
C PHE A 129 -17.34 1.87 10.93
N ASP A 130 -18.60 1.50 10.79
CA ASP A 130 -19.65 1.82 11.74
C ASP A 130 -20.53 0.58 11.99
N GLU A 131 -20.33 -0.08 13.13
CA GLU A 131 -21.09 -1.25 13.58
C GLU A 131 -21.45 -1.15 15.06
N GLY A 132 -22.68 -0.71 15.34
CA GLY A 132 -23.19 -0.58 16.71
C GLY A 132 -22.38 0.43 17.51
N THR A 133 -21.67 -0.02 18.55
CA THR A 133 -20.80 0.83 19.36
C THR A 133 -19.36 0.87 18.87
N ARG A 134 -19.02 0.09 17.84
CA ARG A 134 -17.67 0.08 17.25
C ARG A 134 -17.65 1.06 16.08
N ASN A 135 -16.94 2.17 16.28
CA ASN A 135 -16.71 3.15 15.23
C ASN A 135 -15.21 3.36 15.05
N LEU A 136 -14.78 3.29 13.79
CA LEU A 136 -13.44 3.60 13.34
C LEU A 136 -13.54 4.47 12.09
N GLU A 137 -12.87 5.62 12.09
CA GLU A 137 -12.72 6.45 10.90
C GLU A 137 -11.23 6.67 10.62
N LEU A 138 -10.81 6.36 9.40
CA LEU A 138 -9.52 6.72 8.85
C LEU A 138 -9.73 7.87 7.88
N ALA A 139 -9.30 9.07 8.26
CA ALA A 139 -9.23 10.22 7.37
C ALA A 139 -7.86 10.28 6.70
N LEU A 140 -7.86 10.38 5.37
CA LEU A 140 -6.65 10.52 4.55
C LEU A 140 -6.34 12.00 4.38
N GLY A 141 -5.13 12.39 4.75
CA GLY A 141 -4.67 13.77 4.71
C GLY A 141 -3.88 14.11 3.45
N LYS A 142 -2.89 14.98 3.62
CA LYS A 142 -2.05 15.43 2.52
C LYS A 142 -1.10 14.32 2.07
N VAL A 143 -0.94 14.17 0.76
CA VAL A 143 0.12 13.33 0.18
C VAL A 143 1.49 13.92 0.52
N LEU A 144 2.32 13.10 1.18
CA LEU A 144 3.69 13.40 1.54
C LEU A 144 4.66 13.04 0.42
N ILE A 145 4.45 11.87 -0.19
CA ILE A 145 5.23 11.37 -1.33
C ILE A 145 4.43 10.31 -2.09
N GLN A 146 4.73 10.15 -3.37
CA GLN A 146 4.17 9.09 -4.21
C GLN A 146 5.28 8.41 -5.00
N TRP A 147 5.22 7.09 -5.05
CA TRP A 147 6.08 6.25 -5.85
C TRP A 147 5.30 5.43 -6.85
N GLY A 148 5.97 5.09 -7.96
CA GLY A 148 5.48 4.17 -8.97
C GLY A 148 6.36 2.93 -9.06
N GLY A 149 5.74 1.77 -9.29
CA GLY A 149 6.43 0.53 -9.64
C GLY A 149 6.46 0.28 -11.15
N PRO A 150 7.35 -0.59 -11.63
CA PRO A 150 7.52 -0.87 -13.06
C PRO A 150 6.32 -1.55 -13.71
N ARG A 151 5.38 -2.10 -12.92
CA ARG A 151 4.17 -2.79 -13.41
C ARG A 151 2.91 -1.95 -13.18
N GLY A 152 3.08 -0.65 -12.93
CA GLY A 152 1.99 0.27 -12.66
C GLY A 152 1.50 0.23 -11.22
N GLU A 153 2.29 -0.33 -10.30
CA GLU A 153 2.03 -0.18 -8.86
C GLU A 153 2.12 1.28 -8.46
N VAL A 154 1.30 1.69 -7.49
CA VAL A 154 1.32 3.04 -6.92
C VAL A 154 1.37 2.91 -5.41
N PHE A 155 2.27 3.67 -4.79
CA PHE A 155 2.41 3.75 -3.33
C PHE A 155 2.39 5.22 -2.95
N GLN A 156 1.46 5.63 -2.12
CA GLN A 156 1.36 6.98 -1.59
C GLN A 156 1.52 6.94 -0.09
N LEU A 157 2.40 7.80 0.45
CA LEU A 157 2.38 8.11 1.86
C LEU A 157 1.61 9.40 2.08
N LEU A 158 0.73 9.38 3.06
CA LEU A 158 -0.10 10.51 3.43
C LEU A 158 0.01 10.78 4.93
N ASP A 159 -0.18 12.03 5.32
CA ASP A 159 -0.64 12.31 6.68
C ASP A 159 -1.99 11.60 6.89
N GLY A 160 -2.23 11.11 8.10
CA GLY A 160 -3.47 10.41 8.43
C GLY A 160 -4.03 10.85 9.77
N SER A 161 -5.34 10.68 9.94
CA SER A 161 -5.99 10.76 11.23
C SER A 161 -6.89 9.55 11.45
N LEU A 162 -6.64 8.83 12.53
CA LEU A 162 -7.48 7.74 12.97
C LEU A 162 -8.37 8.21 14.12
N TYR A 163 -9.67 8.06 13.98
CA TYR A 163 -10.65 8.26 15.03
C TYR A 163 -11.09 6.89 15.53
N LEU A 164 -10.84 6.63 16.81
CA LEU A 164 -11.32 5.44 17.51
C LEU A 164 -12.26 5.93 18.60
N SER A 165 -13.57 5.76 18.37
CA SER A 165 -14.60 6.39 19.20
C SER A 165 -14.42 7.92 19.24
N ASP A 166 -14.09 8.51 20.39
CA ASP A 166 -13.93 9.95 20.59
C ASP A 166 -12.47 10.43 20.54
N ARG A 167 -11.51 9.51 20.38
CA ARG A 167 -10.07 9.84 20.35
C ARG A 167 -9.56 9.95 18.91
N ARG A 168 -8.96 11.10 18.60
CA ARG A 168 -8.20 11.33 17.38
C ARG A 168 -6.71 11.04 17.60
N LEU A 169 -6.13 10.25 16.71
CA LEU A 169 -4.70 9.94 16.63
C LEU A 169 -4.17 10.40 15.28
N GLY A 170 -3.08 11.18 15.28
CA GLY A 170 -2.33 11.48 14.06
C GLY A 170 -1.35 10.35 13.73
N GLY A 171 -1.05 10.16 12.46
CA GLY A 171 -0.09 9.15 12.02
C GLY A 171 0.17 9.24 10.52
N ILE A 172 0.82 8.20 9.97
CA ILE A 172 1.10 8.09 8.54
C ILE A 172 0.22 7.00 7.93
N VAL A 173 -0.24 7.22 6.70
CA VAL A 173 -0.98 6.22 5.93
C VAL A 173 -0.20 5.84 4.68
N LEU A 174 -0.08 4.54 4.44
CA LEU A 174 0.23 4.00 3.12
C LEU A 174 -1.08 3.73 2.36
N ASP A 175 -1.32 4.38 1.22
CA ASP A 175 -2.26 3.92 0.18
C ASP A 175 -1.45 3.20 -0.91
N MET A 176 -1.68 1.90 -1.06
CA MET A 176 -0.99 1.05 -2.02
C MET A 176 -1.99 0.48 -3.00
N ALA A 177 -1.70 0.59 -4.30
CA ALA A 177 -2.47 -0.04 -5.38
C ALA A 177 -1.57 -0.88 -6.28
N ARG A 178 -1.99 -2.13 -6.56
CA ARG A 178 -1.25 -3.08 -7.39
C ARG A 178 -2.18 -3.86 -8.30
N GLY A 179 -1.71 -4.21 -9.49
CA GLY A 179 -2.43 -5.05 -10.44
C GLY A 179 -1.63 -6.28 -10.83
N SER A 180 -2.31 -7.37 -11.14
CA SER A 180 -1.71 -8.54 -11.77
C SER A 180 -2.58 -9.09 -12.89
N SER A 181 -1.94 -9.78 -13.82
CA SER A 181 -2.53 -10.41 -15.00
C SER A 181 -1.73 -11.66 -15.35
N ALA A 182 -2.09 -12.33 -16.45
CA ALA A 182 -1.29 -13.43 -16.98
C ALA A 182 0.15 -12.99 -17.36
N ASP A 183 0.30 -11.77 -17.88
CA ASP A 183 1.59 -11.22 -18.33
C ASP A 183 2.42 -10.57 -17.19
N SER A 184 1.76 -10.28 -16.07
CA SER A 184 2.36 -9.65 -14.89
C SER A 184 1.92 -10.43 -13.65
N PRO A 185 2.71 -11.42 -13.19
CA PRO A 185 2.33 -12.26 -12.07
C PRO A 185 2.10 -11.43 -10.81
N ARG A 186 1.36 -12.02 -9.86
CA ARG A 186 1.02 -11.36 -8.61
C ARG A 186 2.30 -10.98 -7.85
N ALA A 187 2.36 -9.74 -7.38
CA ALA A 187 3.38 -9.31 -6.43
C ALA A 187 3.28 -10.12 -5.13
N GLY A 188 4.43 -10.37 -4.51
CA GLY A 188 4.50 -11.14 -3.27
C GLY A 188 4.26 -10.30 -2.03
N ASP A 189 4.99 -10.68 -0.99
CA ASP A 189 5.04 -10.03 0.30
C ASP A 189 5.34 -8.53 0.17
N TRP A 190 4.89 -7.76 1.15
CA TRP A 190 5.22 -6.34 1.22
C TRP A 190 5.27 -5.89 2.67
N ALA A 191 6.01 -4.81 2.90
CA ALA A 191 6.15 -4.21 4.22
C ALA A 191 5.89 -2.71 4.16
N PHE A 192 5.33 -2.17 5.24
CA PHE A 192 5.27 -0.74 5.51
C PHE A 192 5.88 -0.49 6.89
N LEU A 193 7.05 0.15 6.90
CA LEU A 193 7.92 0.30 8.07
C LEU A 193 8.13 1.79 8.34
N THR A 194 8.20 2.15 9.62
CA THR A 194 8.32 3.56 10.05
C THR A 194 9.31 3.71 11.19
N SER A 195 10.04 4.83 11.20
CA SER A 195 10.83 5.33 12.32
C SER A 195 10.33 6.73 12.67
N GLY A 196 9.11 6.79 13.19
CA GLY A 196 8.38 8.04 13.37
C GLY A 196 8.30 8.82 12.05
N ASP A 197 8.58 10.13 12.12
CA ASP A 197 8.54 11.01 10.95
C ASP A 197 9.83 10.99 10.11
N SER A 198 10.91 10.43 10.66
CA SER A 198 12.26 10.49 10.08
C SER A 198 12.48 9.50 8.94
N LEU A 199 11.79 8.36 8.96
CA LEU A 199 11.94 7.34 7.93
C LEU A 199 10.63 6.60 7.74
N GLN A 200 10.19 6.46 6.50
CA GLN A 200 9.15 5.52 6.10
C GLN A 200 9.65 4.67 4.94
N VAL A 201 9.53 3.36 5.03
CA VAL A 201 10.01 2.40 4.02
C VAL A 201 8.84 1.54 3.57
N VAL A 202 8.73 1.34 2.26
CA VAL A 202 7.84 0.36 1.63
C VAL A 202 8.70 -0.66 0.93
N LEU A 203 8.48 -1.94 1.21
CA LEU A 203 9.12 -3.06 0.51
C LEU A 203 8.07 -3.83 -0.27
N GLN A 204 8.43 -4.34 -1.44
CA GLN A 204 7.57 -5.23 -2.23
C GLN A 204 8.40 -6.33 -2.89
N GLY A 205 8.00 -7.58 -2.68
CA GLY A 205 8.46 -8.73 -3.46
C GLY A 205 7.87 -8.71 -4.86
N GLU A 206 8.70 -8.89 -5.88
CA GLU A 206 8.26 -8.89 -7.28
C GLU A 206 7.35 -10.09 -7.60
N SER A 207 7.52 -11.20 -6.89
CA SER A 207 6.68 -12.40 -6.98
C SER A 207 6.45 -13.02 -5.60
N GLU A 208 5.49 -13.94 -5.49
CA GLU A 208 5.31 -14.74 -4.29
C GLU A 208 6.58 -15.53 -3.95
N HIS A 209 6.82 -15.73 -2.65
CA HIS A 209 7.95 -16.52 -2.16
C HIS A 209 7.69 -18.02 -2.38
N GLN A 210 8.02 -18.51 -3.57
CA GLN A 210 7.78 -19.89 -4.01
C GLN A 210 9.05 -20.57 -4.52
N GLY A 211 9.81 -21.19 -3.61
CA GLY A 211 10.99 -21.97 -3.98
C GLY A 211 12.12 -21.11 -4.54
N GLU A 212 12.96 -21.72 -5.36
CA GLU A 212 14.14 -21.08 -5.97
C GLU A 212 13.87 -20.70 -7.44
N PRO A 213 14.31 -19.52 -7.90
CA PRO A 213 15.02 -18.49 -7.14
C PRO A 213 14.09 -17.70 -6.20
N LEU A 214 14.62 -17.26 -5.07
CA LEU A 214 13.92 -16.36 -4.15
C LEU A 214 13.48 -15.07 -4.88
N PRO A 215 12.32 -14.48 -4.51
CA PRO A 215 11.85 -13.27 -5.15
C PRO A 215 12.77 -12.09 -4.84
N THR A 216 13.12 -11.33 -5.88
CA THR A 216 13.74 -10.01 -5.72
C THR A 216 12.73 -9.04 -5.13
N TYR A 217 13.21 -8.13 -4.29
CA TYR A 217 12.40 -7.05 -3.73
C TYR A 217 12.75 -5.71 -4.35
N ARG A 218 11.78 -4.81 -4.32
CA ARG A 218 11.96 -3.37 -4.50
C ARG A 218 11.69 -2.66 -3.20
N GLY A 219 12.36 -1.53 -3.02
CA GLY A 219 12.17 -0.66 -1.86
C GLY A 219 11.98 0.78 -2.28
N TRP A 220 11.15 1.48 -1.52
CA TRP A 220 11.00 2.93 -1.58
C TRP A 220 11.11 3.46 -0.16
N ALA A 221 11.80 4.58 0.02
CA ALA A 221 11.86 5.22 1.31
C ALA A 221 11.72 6.73 1.20
N ARG A 222 11.00 7.28 2.17
CA ARG A 222 11.03 8.70 2.49
C ARG A 222 11.95 8.86 3.70
N LEU A 223 13.17 9.31 3.45
CA LEU A 223 14.15 9.61 4.50
C LEU A 223 14.18 11.11 4.75
N ASP A 224 13.68 11.52 5.90
CA ASP A 224 13.39 12.90 6.28
C ASP A 224 12.39 13.54 5.27
N LEU A 225 12.90 14.09 4.16
CA LEU A 225 12.11 14.64 3.05
C LEU A 225 12.62 14.19 1.67
N ARG A 226 13.61 13.29 1.64
CA ARG A 226 14.23 12.79 0.41
C ARG A 226 13.57 11.49 -0.03
N ASP A 227 13.47 11.35 -1.35
CA ASP A 227 13.06 10.12 -2.01
C ASP A 227 14.28 9.21 -2.22
N LEU A 228 14.20 7.96 -1.77
CA LEU A 228 15.14 6.91 -2.04
C LEU A 228 14.40 5.72 -2.65
N GLN A 229 15.00 5.08 -3.65
CA GLN A 229 14.42 3.92 -4.30
C GLN A 229 15.50 2.89 -4.61
N TRP A 230 15.18 1.62 -4.37
CA TRP A 230 16.04 0.49 -4.68
C TRP A 230 15.29 -0.46 -5.60
N SER A 231 15.86 -0.70 -6.78
CA SER A 231 15.29 -1.61 -7.77
C SER A 231 15.60 -3.08 -7.53
N ASN A 232 16.56 -3.37 -6.64
CA ASN A 232 17.02 -4.71 -6.32
C ASN A 232 17.43 -4.79 -4.84
N LEU A 233 16.58 -5.44 -4.05
CA LEU A 233 16.81 -5.75 -2.65
C LEU A 233 16.68 -7.26 -2.43
N ASN A 234 17.52 -7.78 -1.54
CA ASN A 234 17.35 -9.10 -0.96
C ASN A 234 16.58 -8.95 0.35
N VAL A 235 15.49 -9.70 0.49
CA VAL A 235 14.73 -9.81 1.74
C VAL A 235 14.58 -11.29 2.05
N ASP A 236 15.47 -11.79 2.91
CA ASP A 236 15.62 -13.21 3.18
C ASP A 236 14.94 -13.59 4.49
N TRP A 237 14.34 -14.78 4.53
CA TRP A 237 13.80 -15.33 5.76
C TRP A 237 14.95 -15.87 6.61
N VAL A 238 15.19 -15.26 7.75
CA VAL A 238 16.29 -15.66 8.65
C VAL A 238 15.82 -16.77 9.59
N GLU A 239 14.61 -16.62 10.13
CA GLU A 239 13.94 -17.63 10.95
C GLU A 239 12.50 -17.86 10.48
N THR A 240 12.03 -19.09 10.67
CA THR A 240 10.66 -19.49 10.33
C THR A 240 10.05 -20.32 11.45
N ASN A 241 8.72 -20.27 11.54
CA ASN A 241 7.93 -21.11 12.43
C ASN A 241 6.93 -21.95 11.64
N ALA A 242 6.71 -23.19 12.06
CA ALA A 242 5.75 -24.07 11.42
C ALA A 242 4.31 -23.68 11.75
N PHE A 243 3.54 -23.29 10.75
CA PHE A 243 2.10 -23.04 10.85
C PHE A 243 1.30 -24.28 10.43
N GLN A 244 1.02 -25.13 11.43
CA GLN A 244 0.37 -26.43 11.23
C GLN A 244 -0.99 -26.39 10.50
N PRO A 245 -1.89 -25.39 10.72
CA PRO A 245 -3.17 -25.35 10.03
C PRO A 245 -3.06 -25.36 8.50
N ALA A 246 -1.97 -24.83 7.95
CA ALA A 246 -1.71 -24.85 6.49
C ALA A 246 -0.55 -25.77 6.08
N ARG A 247 0.12 -26.42 7.04
CA ARG A 247 1.35 -27.22 6.83
C ARG A 247 2.44 -26.45 6.08
N ARG A 248 2.65 -25.20 6.46
CA ARG A 248 3.68 -24.33 5.88
C ARG A 248 4.52 -23.70 6.98
N ASP A 249 5.78 -23.46 6.67
CA ASP A 249 6.60 -22.55 7.46
C ASP A 249 6.26 -21.11 7.10
N VAL A 250 6.16 -20.26 8.12
CA VAL A 250 5.94 -18.82 8.01
C VAL A 250 7.16 -18.08 8.55
N PRO A 251 7.62 -17.01 7.88
CA PRO A 251 8.74 -16.22 8.37
C PRO A 251 8.41 -15.53 9.68
N VAL A 252 9.38 -15.50 10.59
CA VAL A 252 9.30 -14.76 11.86
C VAL A 252 10.46 -13.77 12.05
N SER A 253 11.45 -13.80 11.17
CA SER A 253 12.45 -12.75 11.05
C SER A 253 12.97 -12.64 9.62
N TRP A 254 13.43 -11.44 9.26
CA TRP A 254 13.96 -11.12 7.95
C TRP A 254 15.25 -10.34 8.05
N SER A 255 16.14 -10.54 7.08
CA SER A 255 17.22 -9.61 6.77
C SER A 255 16.86 -8.83 5.51
N ILE A 256 17.29 -7.58 5.44
CA ILE A 256 17.15 -6.70 4.27
C ILE A 256 18.55 -6.29 3.85
N SER A 257 18.86 -6.39 2.56
CA SER A 257 20.12 -5.85 2.03
C SER A 257 20.00 -5.41 0.57
N SER A 258 20.75 -4.39 0.18
CA SER A 258 21.04 -4.08 -1.23
C SER A 258 22.41 -4.63 -1.63
N PRO A 259 22.61 -5.07 -2.88
CA PRO A 259 23.92 -5.50 -3.39
C PRO A 259 25.04 -4.47 -3.19
N GLU A 260 24.71 -3.18 -3.29
CA GLU A 260 25.63 -2.04 -3.16
C GLU A 260 25.88 -1.64 -1.70
N GLY A 261 25.15 -2.20 -0.74
CA GLY A 261 25.26 -1.86 0.68
C GLY A 261 24.58 -0.54 1.10
N ASP A 262 23.82 0.11 0.21
CA ASP A 262 23.06 1.34 0.49
C ASP A 262 21.99 1.20 1.58
N ILE A 263 21.46 -0.02 1.76
CA ILE A 263 20.51 -0.37 2.82
C ILE A 263 20.85 -1.75 3.39
N GLN A 264 20.82 -1.84 4.72
CA GLN A 264 20.93 -3.09 5.46
C GLN A 264 19.99 -3.06 6.65
N GLY A 265 19.30 -4.16 6.96
CA GLY A 265 18.40 -4.18 8.10
C GLY A 265 18.01 -5.57 8.56
N VAL A 266 17.38 -5.61 9.73
CA VAL A 266 16.79 -6.81 10.31
C VAL A 266 15.41 -6.48 10.84
N LEU A 267 14.50 -7.42 10.71
CA LEU A 267 13.13 -7.35 11.20
C LEU A 267 12.80 -8.62 11.97
N GLU A 268 12.11 -8.50 13.09
CA GLU A 268 11.59 -9.60 13.89
C GLU A 268 10.11 -9.39 14.14
N VAL A 269 9.35 -10.49 14.16
CA VAL A 269 7.91 -10.46 14.48
C VAL A 269 7.71 -10.20 15.97
N THR A 270 6.93 -9.16 16.29
CA THR A 270 6.49 -8.90 17.67
C THR A 270 5.09 -9.45 17.93
N SER A 271 4.22 -9.44 16.92
CA SER A 271 2.88 -10.02 16.98
C SER A 271 2.38 -10.46 15.60
N SER A 272 1.40 -11.36 15.55
CA SER A 272 0.91 -11.91 14.27
C SER A 272 -0.57 -12.29 14.26
N ASP A 273 -1.23 -12.11 13.12
CA ASP A 273 -2.49 -12.77 12.73
C ASP A 273 -2.19 -13.65 11.51
N VAL A 274 -2.14 -14.98 11.69
CA VAL A 274 -1.83 -15.96 10.64
C VAL A 274 -3.07 -16.81 10.36
N ARG A 275 -3.46 -16.90 9.09
CA ARG A 275 -4.67 -17.62 8.66
C ARG A 275 -4.37 -18.59 7.53
N ALA A 276 -4.94 -19.79 7.65
CA ALA A 276 -5.01 -20.72 6.54
C ALA A 276 -6.13 -20.30 5.57
N GLY A 277 -5.81 -20.31 4.28
CA GLY A 277 -6.79 -20.19 3.22
C GLY A 277 -7.54 -21.50 2.97
N GLN A 278 -8.42 -21.49 1.98
CA GLN A 278 -9.15 -22.69 1.55
C GLN A 278 -8.42 -23.37 0.38
N GLY A 279 -8.44 -24.70 0.37
CA GLY A 279 -7.83 -25.52 -0.67
C GLY A 279 -8.18 -27.00 -0.51
N SER A 280 -8.10 -27.77 -1.59
CA SER A 280 -8.37 -29.22 -1.57
C SER A 280 -7.13 -30.07 -1.26
N GLY A 281 -5.94 -29.46 -1.29
CA GLY A 281 -4.66 -30.13 -1.03
C GLY A 281 -4.30 -30.21 0.46
N PRO A 282 -3.30 -31.03 0.82
CA PRO A 282 -2.82 -31.15 2.20
C PRO A 282 -2.08 -29.89 2.69
N VAL A 283 -1.55 -29.10 1.76
CA VAL A 283 -0.89 -27.81 2.01
C VAL A 283 -1.86 -26.71 1.57
N LEU A 284 -2.23 -25.82 2.50
CA LEU A 284 -3.20 -24.76 2.25
C LEU A 284 -2.48 -23.42 2.00
N PRO A 285 -3.12 -22.46 1.31
CA PRO A 285 -2.63 -21.08 1.28
C PRO A 285 -2.46 -20.51 2.70
N VAL A 286 -1.55 -19.57 2.88
CA VAL A 286 -1.35 -18.82 4.11
C VAL A 286 -1.41 -17.33 3.82
N GLN A 287 -2.09 -16.61 4.69
CA GLN A 287 -2.08 -15.16 4.75
C GLN A 287 -1.70 -14.75 6.17
N ALA A 288 -0.72 -13.86 6.31
CA ALA A 288 -0.29 -13.36 7.60
C ALA A 288 -0.11 -11.85 7.58
N LEU A 289 -0.50 -11.23 8.69
CA LEU A 289 -0.15 -9.86 9.05
C LEU A 289 0.76 -9.93 10.28
N PHE A 290 1.93 -9.33 10.16
CA PHE A 290 2.92 -9.28 11.23
C PHE A 290 3.13 -7.83 11.65
N GLU A 291 3.01 -7.58 12.96
CA GLU A 291 3.71 -6.44 13.54
C GLU A 291 5.19 -6.83 13.62
N VAL A 292 6.05 -5.97 13.09
CA VAL A 292 7.49 -6.19 13.08
C VAL A 292 8.22 -5.02 13.71
N GLU A 293 9.33 -5.33 14.35
CA GLU A 293 10.30 -4.33 14.80
C GLU A 293 11.73 -4.73 14.42
N GLY A 294 12.63 -3.75 14.41
CA GLY A 294 14.04 -4.01 14.17
C GLY A 294 14.80 -2.74 13.84
N THR A 295 15.83 -2.88 13.00
CA THR A 295 16.68 -1.75 12.62
C THR A 295 16.97 -1.77 11.13
N VAL A 296 17.14 -0.58 10.56
CA VAL A 296 17.67 -0.41 9.21
C VAL A 296 18.74 0.65 9.21
N THR A 297 19.84 0.39 8.51
CA THR A 297 20.95 1.30 8.28
C THR A 297 20.89 1.78 6.84
N ILE A 298 20.83 3.09 6.66
CA ILE A 298 20.83 3.80 5.37
C ILE A 298 21.80 4.96 5.51
N GLU A 299 22.73 5.14 4.55
CA GLU A 299 23.73 6.22 4.58
C GLU A 299 24.48 6.30 5.94
N GLU A 300 24.95 5.16 6.46
CA GLU A 300 25.66 5.04 7.76
C GLU A 300 24.84 5.43 9.01
N ARG A 301 23.55 5.76 8.85
CA ARG A 301 22.64 6.05 9.96
C ARG A 301 21.74 4.85 10.22
N THR A 302 21.68 4.41 11.47
CA THR A 302 20.77 3.33 11.91
C THR A 302 19.49 3.91 12.49
N PHE A 303 18.35 3.39 12.04
CA PHE A 303 17.02 3.78 12.44
C PHE A 303 16.30 2.59 13.09
N PRO A 304 15.71 2.75 14.29
CA PRO A 304 14.78 1.76 14.80
C PRO A 304 13.51 1.84 13.97
N ILE A 305 13.06 0.71 13.44
CA ILE A 305 11.87 0.64 12.58
C ILE A 305 10.83 -0.28 13.16
N ARG A 306 9.57 0.10 12.98
CA ARG A 306 8.40 -0.69 13.34
C ARG A 306 7.33 -0.57 12.27
N GLY A 307 6.53 -1.60 12.08
CA GLY A 307 5.52 -1.54 11.04
C GLY A 307 4.77 -2.83 10.81
N LEU A 308 4.17 -2.90 9.62
CA LEU A 308 3.44 -4.06 9.14
C LEU A 308 4.29 -4.81 8.11
N PHE A 309 4.40 -6.13 8.24
CA PHE A 309 4.83 -7.02 7.18
C PHE A 309 3.67 -7.93 6.80
N ARG A 310 3.24 -7.92 5.54
CA ARG A 310 2.22 -8.84 5.02
C ARG A 310 2.90 -9.96 4.25
N HIS A 311 2.63 -11.17 4.68
CA HIS A 311 3.05 -12.39 3.99
C HIS A 311 1.85 -13.08 3.35
N GLU A 312 1.98 -13.47 2.08
CA GLU A 312 0.98 -14.30 1.39
C GLU A 312 1.66 -15.38 0.57
N ARG A 313 1.19 -16.62 0.75
CA ARG A 313 1.66 -17.78 0.01
C ARG A 313 0.48 -18.66 -0.38
N ARG A 314 0.32 -18.95 -1.67
CA ARG A 314 -0.81 -19.74 -2.18
C ARG A 314 -0.49 -21.21 -2.35
#